data_AF-A0AAQ0VG27-F1
#
_entry.id   AF-A0AAQ0VG27-F1
#
_cell.length_a   1.000
_cell.length_b   1.000
_cell.length_c   1.000
_cell.angle_alpha   90.00
_cell.angle_beta   90.00
_cell.angle_gamma   90.00
#
_symmetry.space_group_name_H-M   'P 1'
#
loop_
_entity.id
_entity.type
_entity.pdbx_description
1 polymer ?
#
loop_
_entity_poly.entity_id
_entity_poly.type
_entity_poly.pdbx_seq_one_letter_code
_entity_poly.pdbx_strand_id
1 'polypeptide(L)'
;MQFNPLYSSLNPKLFHIQQPSPLRGAKAGHFNLALAEELQWTDEEKQAWVEICSGQRTFSEFPPLAMVYAGHQFGQWAGQLGDGRGLLIAQILNKKGQTIDLHLKGAGPTPYSRMGDGRAVLRSVIREYLAGHALNALGVASSHAVGFTSSTQGVQREKLEPGAMLLRTSECHIRLGHFEWINQYAPDLLAEFTQKCIEWHYPECQQEEQPILAFAKAVIRNTAIMIAKWQLVGFAHGVMNTDNLNITGSTLDFGPYGFMERFRPNWINNHSDYQGRYTYQNQPSIAHWNLWTWLNNLIPLAEPEHKEQFKEALAACLEEFEPTFIEHYTTGLCQKMGLPHFHKDSTECGLSFLRILQAEQLDYTQSFIRLQNKEYKALRDDCLDIRQFDAFLTQYQNIREYQDIDELDANMQQVNPIYILRNHMAQRAIEAAERDDFSEVDRLFKLLNHPYTRQPDLEKPEDLGPLPSDVPDVAVSCSS
;
A
#
# COMPACT_ATOMS: atom_id res chain seq x y z
N MET A 1 0.98 -26.31 0.14
CA MET A 1 0.21 -25.28 -0.58
C MET A 1 -0.54 -25.90 -1.76
N GLN A 2 -1.58 -25.23 -2.25
CA GLN A 2 -2.29 -25.64 -3.47
C GLN A 2 -1.93 -24.68 -4.60
N PHE A 3 -1.17 -25.13 -5.60
CA PHE A 3 -0.72 -24.31 -6.73
C PHE A 3 -1.86 -23.97 -7.69
N ASN A 4 -1.88 -22.74 -8.18
CA ASN A 4 -2.75 -22.26 -9.25
C ASN A 4 -2.00 -21.27 -10.16
N PRO A 5 -1.09 -21.77 -11.03
CA PRO A 5 -0.28 -20.93 -11.91
C PRO A 5 -1.15 -20.23 -12.97
N LEU A 6 -1.21 -18.90 -12.91
CA LEU A 6 -1.90 -18.05 -13.88
C LEU A 6 -0.91 -17.29 -14.77
N TYR A 7 -0.04 -16.47 -14.17
CA TYR A 7 0.87 -15.58 -14.91
C TYR A 7 1.87 -16.35 -15.78
N SER A 8 2.36 -17.50 -15.31
CA SER A 8 3.25 -18.37 -16.08
C SER A 8 2.57 -18.99 -17.31
N SER A 9 1.24 -18.92 -17.43
CA SER A 9 0.51 -19.35 -18.63
C SER A 9 0.45 -18.26 -19.71
N LEU A 10 0.88 -17.03 -19.41
CA LEU A 10 0.94 -15.94 -20.39
C LEU A 10 2.07 -16.15 -21.39
N ASN A 11 2.09 -15.32 -22.44
CA ASN A 11 3.15 -15.34 -23.43
C ASN A 11 4.53 -15.12 -22.78
N PRO A 12 5.56 -15.95 -23.09
CA PRO A 12 6.90 -15.83 -22.50
C PRO A 12 7.62 -14.51 -22.77
N LYS A 13 7.13 -13.64 -23.67
CA LYS A 13 7.65 -12.25 -23.80
C LYS A 13 7.40 -11.41 -22.54
N LEU A 14 6.41 -11.76 -21.72
CA LEU A 14 5.98 -10.98 -20.56
C LEU A 14 6.78 -11.28 -19.29
N PHE A 15 7.70 -12.25 -19.34
CA PHE A 15 8.54 -12.59 -18.20
C PHE A 15 9.82 -13.29 -18.61
N HIS A 16 10.73 -13.42 -17.64
CA HIS A 16 11.93 -14.22 -17.78
C HIS A 16 11.98 -15.28 -16.68
N ILE A 17 12.02 -16.56 -17.06
CA ILE A 17 12.17 -17.68 -16.10
C ILE A 17 13.62 -17.73 -15.62
N GLN A 18 13.82 -17.68 -14.31
CA GLN A 18 15.13 -17.83 -13.69
C GLN A 18 15.00 -18.27 -12.24
N GLN A 19 16.02 -18.95 -11.70
CA GLN A 19 16.06 -19.29 -10.28
C GLN A 19 16.49 -18.08 -9.44
N PRO A 20 16.04 -17.97 -8.18
CA PRO A 20 16.62 -17.03 -7.22
C PRO A 20 18.11 -17.33 -7.01
N SER A 21 18.87 -16.30 -6.65
CA SER A 21 20.25 -16.39 -6.19
C SER A 21 20.28 -16.23 -4.66
N PRO A 22 20.34 -17.30 -3.86
CA PRO A 22 20.26 -17.20 -2.40
C PRO A 22 21.32 -16.29 -1.78
N LEU A 23 21.00 -15.70 -0.62
CA LEU A 23 21.97 -14.93 0.18
C LEU A 23 22.85 -15.86 1.02
N ARG A 24 24.09 -15.45 1.28
CA ARG A 24 25.02 -16.20 2.15
C ARG A 24 24.65 -16.08 3.63
N GLY A 25 24.51 -17.23 4.29
CA GLY A 25 24.19 -17.30 5.72
C GLY A 25 22.84 -16.69 6.03
N ALA A 26 21.80 -17.09 5.28
CA ALA A 26 20.43 -16.67 5.53
C ALA A 26 19.99 -17.06 6.95
N LYS A 27 19.31 -16.15 7.63
CA LYS A 27 18.80 -16.31 9.00
C LYS A 27 17.32 -15.95 9.03
N ALA A 28 16.57 -16.61 9.91
CA ALA A 28 15.20 -16.24 10.22
C ALA A 28 15.13 -14.76 10.68
N GLY A 29 14.22 -13.99 10.07
CA GLY A 29 13.83 -12.67 10.55
C GLY A 29 12.55 -12.76 11.37
N HIS A 30 11.40 -12.78 10.70
CA HIS A 30 10.09 -12.99 11.32
C HIS A 30 9.17 -13.79 10.40
N PHE A 31 8.30 -14.62 10.98
CA PHE A 31 7.37 -15.51 10.26
C PHE A 31 5.92 -15.22 10.64
N ASN A 32 5.11 -14.89 9.65
CA ASN A 32 3.68 -14.67 9.77
C ASN A 32 2.93 -16.00 9.67
N LEU A 33 2.87 -16.72 10.80
CA LEU A 33 2.22 -18.02 10.88
C LEU A 33 0.73 -17.93 10.49
N ALA A 34 0.02 -16.89 10.91
CA ALA A 34 -1.40 -16.71 10.60
C ALA A 34 -1.65 -16.62 9.09
N LEU A 35 -0.83 -15.87 8.37
CA LEU A 35 -0.92 -15.80 6.91
C LEU A 35 -0.51 -17.12 6.25
N ALA A 36 0.54 -17.79 6.72
CA ALA A 36 0.90 -19.11 6.20
C ALA A 36 -0.25 -20.11 6.34
N GLU A 37 -1.01 -20.05 7.44
CA GLU A 37 -2.22 -20.85 7.65
C GLU A 37 -3.37 -20.43 6.72
N GLU A 38 -3.57 -19.14 6.48
CA GLU A 38 -4.54 -18.64 5.50
C GLU A 38 -4.21 -19.12 4.07
N LEU A 39 -2.93 -19.20 3.75
CA LEU A 39 -2.39 -19.67 2.48
C LEU A 39 -2.26 -21.20 2.40
N GLN A 40 -2.76 -21.92 3.41
CA GLN A 40 -2.78 -23.38 3.43
C GLN A 40 -1.38 -24.01 3.29
N TRP A 41 -0.38 -23.41 3.94
CA TRP A 41 0.95 -24.00 4.06
C TRP A 41 0.88 -25.28 4.91
N THR A 42 1.52 -26.35 4.44
CA THR A 42 1.69 -27.61 5.16
C THR A 42 2.68 -27.44 6.31
N ASP A 43 2.71 -28.38 7.25
CA ASP A 43 3.68 -28.35 8.34
C ASP A 43 5.14 -28.43 7.82
N GLU A 44 5.37 -29.14 6.72
CA GLU A 44 6.67 -29.19 6.06
C GLU A 44 7.07 -27.81 5.50
N GLU A 45 6.17 -27.11 4.83
CA GLU A 45 6.42 -25.77 4.29
C GLU A 45 6.63 -24.75 5.43
N LYS A 46 5.86 -24.86 6.52
CA LYS A 46 6.05 -24.04 7.73
C LYS A 46 7.40 -24.32 8.38
N GLN A 47 7.89 -25.55 8.38
CA GLN A 47 9.24 -25.87 8.90
C GLN A 47 10.34 -25.35 7.96
N ALA A 48 10.14 -25.42 6.66
CA ALA A 48 11.09 -24.98 5.63
C ALA A 48 10.98 -23.48 5.26
N TRP A 49 10.22 -22.69 6.03
CA TRP A 49 9.90 -21.30 5.67
C TRP A 49 11.14 -20.43 5.43
N VAL A 50 12.23 -20.65 6.17
CA VAL A 50 13.50 -19.92 5.99
C VAL A 50 14.10 -20.23 4.63
N GLU A 51 14.08 -21.49 4.19
CA GLU A 51 14.62 -21.90 2.89
C GLU A 51 13.79 -21.31 1.75
N ILE A 52 12.46 -21.31 1.89
CA ILE A 52 11.53 -20.72 0.91
C ILE A 52 11.71 -19.19 0.84
N CYS A 53 11.66 -18.51 1.99
CA CYS A 53 11.77 -17.05 2.09
C CYS A 53 13.20 -16.50 1.85
N SER A 54 14.19 -17.38 1.66
CA SER A 54 15.57 -17.00 1.25
C SER A 54 15.91 -17.45 -0.18
N GLY A 55 14.95 -18.05 -0.89
CA GLY A 55 15.13 -18.57 -2.24
C GLY A 55 16.01 -19.82 -2.33
N GLN A 56 16.32 -20.48 -1.20
CA GLN A 56 17.06 -21.75 -1.20
C GLN A 56 16.17 -22.93 -1.63
N ARG A 57 14.86 -22.82 -1.40
CA ARG A 57 13.86 -23.79 -1.83
C ARG A 57 12.87 -23.12 -2.79
N THR A 58 12.70 -23.73 -3.96
CA THR A 58 11.69 -23.37 -4.97
C THR A 58 10.81 -24.58 -5.26
N PHE A 59 9.79 -24.41 -6.11
CA PHE A 59 8.75 -25.41 -6.33
C PHE A 59 8.78 -25.91 -7.77
N SER A 60 8.66 -27.22 -7.96
CA SER A 60 8.66 -27.83 -9.31
C SER A 60 7.43 -27.43 -10.13
N GLU A 61 6.33 -27.14 -9.45
CA GLU A 61 5.02 -26.78 -9.98
C GLU A 61 5.00 -25.36 -10.55
N PHE A 62 5.95 -24.51 -10.15
CA PHE A 62 6.05 -23.12 -10.59
C PHE A 62 7.51 -22.72 -10.80
N PRO A 63 8.01 -22.74 -12.04
CA PRO A 63 9.33 -22.19 -12.37
C PRO A 63 9.35 -20.69 -12.02
N PRO A 64 10.24 -20.22 -11.13
CA PRO A 64 10.25 -18.82 -10.75
C PRO A 64 10.52 -17.91 -11.95
N LEU A 65 9.86 -16.75 -11.96
CA LEU A 65 9.93 -15.81 -13.08
C LEU A 65 10.03 -14.36 -12.60
N ALA A 66 10.70 -13.54 -13.39
CA ALA A 66 10.72 -12.09 -13.26
C ALA A 66 9.75 -11.48 -14.28
N MET A 67 8.78 -10.67 -13.84
CA MET A 67 7.84 -10.00 -14.74
C MET A 67 8.49 -8.81 -15.45
N VAL A 68 8.13 -8.55 -16.70
CA VAL A 68 8.50 -7.31 -17.40
C VAL A 68 7.36 -6.30 -17.36
N TYR A 69 7.71 -5.03 -17.12
CA TYR A 69 6.80 -3.90 -17.19
C TYR A 69 7.59 -2.63 -17.50
N ALA A 70 6.89 -1.51 -17.69
CA ALA A 70 7.44 -0.18 -17.89
C ALA A 70 6.76 0.78 -16.92
N GLY A 71 7.06 2.07 -17.00
CA GLY A 71 6.46 3.04 -16.09
C GLY A 71 6.75 4.49 -16.46
N HIS A 72 5.85 5.37 -16.06
CA HIS A 72 6.12 6.78 -15.88
C HIS A 72 6.62 7.02 -14.45
N GLN A 73 7.90 7.34 -14.33
CA GLN A 73 8.53 7.68 -13.05
C GLN A 73 8.57 9.20 -12.88
N PHE A 74 7.97 9.71 -11.80
CA PHE A 74 7.84 11.16 -11.57
C PHE A 74 7.18 11.92 -12.75
N GLY A 75 6.27 11.26 -13.46
CA GLY A 75 5.56 11.82 -14.61
C GLY A 75 6.34 11.78 -15.94
N GLN A 76 7.53 11.17 -15.96
CA GLN A 76 8.34 11.00 -17.17
C GLN A 76 8.42 9.54 -17.57
N TRP A 77 8.36 9.25 -18.87
CA TRP A 77 8.52 7.89 -19.39
C TRP A 77 9.91 7.35 -19.03
N ALA A 78 9.97 6.25 -18.29
CA ALA A 78 11.23 5.64 -17.84
C ALA A 78 11.69 4.48 -18.74
N GLY A 79 10.93 4.15 -19.79
CA GLY A 79 11.18 2.98 -20.63
C GLY A 79 10.94 1.67 -19.89
N GLN A 80 11.62 0.62 -20.34
CA GLN A 80 11.51 -0.70 -19.72
C GLN A 80 12.03 -0.70 -18.28
N LEU A 81 11.21 -1.27 -17.41
CA LEU A 81 11.47 -1.61 -16.01
C LEU A 81 11.41 -3.14 -15.89
N GLY A 82 10.58 -3.65 -14.98
CA GLY A 82 10.46 -5.08 -14.67
C GLY A 82 10.92 -5.40 -13.26
N ASP A 83 10.74 -6.66 -12.88
CA ASP A 83 11.15 -7.21 -11.60
C ASP A 83 12.68 -7.26 -11.50
N GLY A 84 13.30 -6.11 -11.22
CA GLY A 84 14.75 -5.96 -11.21
C GLY A 84 15.47 -6.54 -9.98
N ARG A 85 14.72 -7.03 -8.99
CA ARG A 85 15.28 -7.60 -7.75
C ARG A 85 14.37 -8.61 -7.09
N GLY A 86 13.40 -9.16 -7.81
CA GLY A 86 12.46 -10.10 -7.23
C GLY A 86 11.97 -11.09 -8.27
N LEU A 87 11.30 -12.13 -7.79
CA LEU A 87 10.74 -13.19 -8.62
C LEU A 87 9.37 -13.59 -8.09
N LEU A 88 8.40 -13.77 -8.97
CA LEU A 88 7.22 -14.57 -8.67
C LEU A 88 7.67 -16.03 -8.57
N ILE A 89 7.60 -16.62 -7.37
CA ILE A 89 8.07 -17.99 -7.11
C ILE A 89 6.94 -19.02 -7.04
N ALA A 90 5.70 -18.57 -6.85
CA ALA A 90 4.51 -19.40 -6.89
C ALA A 90 3.24 -18.55 -7.05
N GLN A 91 2.17 -19.18 -7.52
CA GLN A 91 0.81 -18.69 -7.37
C GLN A 91 -0.01 -19.82 -6.75
N ILE A 92 -0.73 -19.53 -5.67
CA ILE A 92 -1.38 -20.53 -4.82
C ILE A 92 -2.80 -20.11 -4.44
N LEU A 93 -3.64 -21.05 -4.04
CA LEU A 93 -4.98 -20.76 -3.52
C LEU A 93 -4.98 -20.56 -2.00
N ASN A 94 -5.55 -19.45 -1.54
CA ASN A 94 -5.85 -19.26 -0.12
C ASN A 94 -7.07 -20.08 0.31
N LYS A 95 -7.39 -20.08 1.60
CA LYS A 95 -8.59 -20.75 2.17
C LYS A 95 -9.93 -20.30 1.57
N LYS A 96 -9.98 -19.14 0.92
CA LYS A 96 -11.18 -18.61 0.23
C LYS A 96 -11.23 -18.99 -1.26
N GLY A 97 -10.26 -19.76 -1.75
CA GLY A 97 -10.16 -20.14 -3.16
C GLY A 97 -9.68 -19.01 -4.07
N GLN A 98 -9.09 -17.95 -3.52
CA GLN A 98 -8.50 -16.85 -4.30
C GLN A 98 -7.05 -17.16 -4.61
N THR A 99 -6.61 -16.80 -5.83
CA THR A 99 -5.20 -16.92 -6.22
C THR A 99 -4.36 -15.82 -5.59
N ILE A 100 -3.28 -16.20 -4.94
CA ILE A 100 -2.33 -15.32 -4.29
C ILE A 100 -0.94 -15.57 -4.88
N ASP A 101 -0.31 -14.49 -5.32
CA ASP A 101 1.07 -14.47 -5.75
C ASP A 101 2.00 -14.59 -4.54
N LEU A 102 3.05 -15.42 -4.65
CA LEU A 102 4.19 -15.42 -3.76
C LEU A 102 5.40 -14.80 -4.48
N HIS A 103 5.74 -13.56 -4.13
CA HIS A 103 6.80 -12.78 -4.79
C HIS A 103 7.98 -12.60 -3.84
N LEU A 104 9.13 -13.17 -4.19
CA LEU A 104 10.35 -13.11 -3.41
C LEU A 104 11.15 -11.86 -3.79
N LYS A 105 11.11 -10.83 -2.95
CA LYS A 105 11.93 -9.61 -3.09
C LYS A 105 13.32 -9.84 -2.52
N GLY A 106 14.34 -9.32 -3.19
CA GLY A 106 15.77 -9.53 -2.87
C GLY A 106 16.37 -10.78 -3.50
N ALA A 107 15.64 -11.44 -4.41
CA ALA A 107 15.97 -12.74 -4.99
C ALA A 107 17.26 -12.76 -5.84
N GLY A 108 17.89 -11.61 -6.10
CA GLY A 108 19.08 -11.49 -6.93
C GLY A 108 18.83 -10.76 -8.24
N PRO A 109 19.89 -10.56 -9.04
CA PRO A 109 19.77 -9.85 -10.30
C PRO A 109 18.93 -10.63 -11.32
N THR A 110 18.24 -9.89 -12.17
CA THR A 110 17.41 -10.35 -13.28
C THR A 110 17.78 -9.54 -14.53
N PRO A 111 17.30 -9.90 -15.73
CA PRO A 111 17.45 -9.05 -16.92
C PRO A 111 16.90 -7.63 -16.75
N TYR A 112 16.07 -7.39 -15.73
CA TYR A 112 15.40 -6.12 -15.46
C TYR A 112 16.10 -5.30 -14.35
N SER A 113 17.22 -5.79 -13.79
CA SER A 113 17.95 -5.10 -12.70
C SER A 113 18.52 -3.74 -13.09
N ARG A 114 18.65 -3.45 -14.39
CA ARG A 114 19.35 -2.27 -14.91
C ARG A 114 20.73 -2.16 -14.27
N MET A 115 21.00 -1.09 -13.52
CA MET A 115 22.28 -0.87 -12.82
C MET A 115 22.25 -1.33 -11.35
N GLY A 116 21.14 -1.92 -10.88
CA GLY A 116 20.99 -2.43 -9.53
C GLY A 116 21.63 -3.81 -9.33
N ASP A 117 21.92 -4.16 -8.09
CA ASP A 117 22.52 -5.44 -7.69
C ASP A 117 21.51 -6.59 -7.55
N GLY A 118 20.22 -6.31 -7.72
CA GLY A 118 19.13 -7.26 -7.53
C GLY A 118 18.88 -7.66 -6.07
N ARG A 119 19.45 -6.92 -5.10
CA ARG A 119 19.32 -7.21 -3.66
C ARG A 119 18.41 -6.21 -2.95
N ALA A 120 17.93 -6.62 -1.78
CA ALA A 120 17.28 -5.75 -0.82
C ALA A 120 18.09 -5.77 0.48
N VAL A 121 18.08 -4.65 1.20
CA VAL A 121 18.69 -4.55 2.54
C VAL A 121 17.67 -4.78 3.65
N LEU A 122 18.14 -5.21 4.82
CA LEU A 122 17.32 -5.56 5.98
C LEU A 122 16.35 -4.44 6.38
N ARG A 123 16.79 -3.18 6.38
CA ARG A 123 15.92 -2.04 6.70
C ARG A 123 14.73 -1.91 5.75
N SER A 124 14.93 -2.12 4.44
CA SER A 124 13.87 -2.01 3.44
C SER A 124 12.87 -3.14 3.59
N VAL A 125 13.36 -4.35 3.87
CA VAL A 125 12.55 -5.54 4.09
C VAL A 125 11.68 -5.41 5.34
N ILE A 126 12.24 -4.95 6.46
CA ILE A 126 11.47 -4.74 7.71
C ILE A 126 10.39 -3.68 7.54
N ARG A 127 10.71 -2.56 6.88
CA ARG A 127 9.74 -1.49 6.60
C ARG A 127 8.57 -2.02 5.79
N GLU A 128 8.84 -2.69 4.68
CA GLU A 128 7.79 -3.27 3.83
C GLU A 128 6.96 -4.33 4.57
N TYR A 129 7.62 -5.22 5.32
CA TYR A 129 6.98 -6.24 6.12
C TYR A 129 5.94 -5.66 7.10
N LEU A 130 6.36 -4.66 7.88
CA LEU A 130 5.51 -4.02 8.87
C LEU A 130 4.44 -3.12 8.23
N ALA A 131 4.75 -2.43 7.12
CA ALA A 131 3.82 -1.52 6.46
C ALA A 131 2.64 -2.25 5.83
N GLY A 132 2.90 -3.33 5.09
CA GLY A 132 1.86 -4.17 4.51
C GLY A 132 0.99 -4.79 5.60
N HIS A 133 1.60 -5.27 6.69
CA HIS A 133 0.85 -5.78 7.84
C HIS A 133 -0.05 -4.70 8.49
N ALA A 134 0.51 -3.51 8.77
CA ALA A 134 -0.22 -2.41 9.39
C ALA A 134 -1.39 -1.92 8.52
N LEU A 135 -1.17 -1.72 7.20
CA LEU A 135 -2.25 -1.27 6.30
C LEU A 135 -3.41 -2.26 6.26
N ASN A 136 -3.11 -3.56 6.16
CA ASN A 136 -4.17 -4.57 6.16
C ASN A 136 -4.93 -4.62 7.49
N ALA A 137 -4.24 -4.50 8.63
CA ALA A 137 -4.89 -4.41 9.94
C ALA A 137 -5.72 -3.13 10.11
N LEU A 138 -5.36 -2.05 9.40
CA LEU A 138 -6.14 -0.81 9.30
C LEU A 138 -7.33 -0.92 8.32
N GLY A 139 -7.51 -2.05 7.62
CA GLY A 139 -8.57 -2.23 6.63
C GLY A 139 -8.28 -1.59 5.26
N VAL A 140 -7.01 -1.25 5.01
CA VAL A 140 -6.51 -0.78 3.71
C VAL A 140 -5.92 -1.97 2.95
N ALA A 141 -6.52 -2.30 1.81
CA ALA A 141 -6.05 -3.42 0.99
C ALA A 141 -4.59 -3.21 0.59
N SER A 142 -3.74 -4.19 0.88
CA SER A 142 -2.31 -4.12 0.60
C SER A 142 -1.69 -5.51 0.47
N SER A 143 -0.55 -5.60 -0.22
CA SER A 143 0.30 -6.77 -0.08
C SER A 143 0.63 -7.10 1.37
N HIS A 144 0.69 -8.39 1.65
CA HIS A 144 1.18 -8.95 2.91
C HIS A 144 2.56 -9.57 2.69
N ALA A 145 3.09 -10.21 3.72
CA ALA A 145 4.27 -11.04 3.60
C ALA A 145 4.18 -12.24 4.55
N VAL A 146 4.56 -13.42 4.04
CA VAL A 146 4.66 -14.64 4.85
C VAL A 146 5.81 -14.54 5.85
N GLY A 147 6.88 -13.87 5.46
CA GLY A 147 8.01 -13.64 6.34
C GLY A 147 9.20 -13.08 5.59
N PHE A 148 10.28 -12.87 6.33
CA PHE A 148 11.52 -12.39 5.77
C PHE A 148 12.73 -13.07 6.40
N THR A 149 13.83 -13.06 5.65
CA THR A 149 15.13 -13.57 6.09
C THR A 149 16.17 -12.46 6.05
N SER A 150 17.04 -12.44 7.05
CA SER A 150 18.28 -11.64 7.05
C SER A 150 19.44 -12.48 6.52
N SER A 151 20.62 -11.90 6.35
CA SER A 151 21.81 -12.65 5.96
C SER A 151 23.11 -12.02 6.47
N THR A 152 24.19 -12.81 6.45
CA THR A 152 25.55 -12.30 6.70
C THR A 152 26.17 -11.61 5.48
N GLN A 153 25.48 -11.61 4.33
CA GLN A 153 25.97 -11.01 3.11
C GLN A 153 25.78 -9.49 3.14
N GLY A 154 26.89 -8.75 3.12
CA GLY A 154 26.85 -7.30 2.96
C GLY A 154 26.36 -6.87 1.57
N VAL A 155 25.53 -5.84 1.55
CA VAL A 155 24.98 -5.19 0.36
C VAL A 155 25.32 -3.70 0.46
N GLN A 156 25.92 -3.14 -0.59
CA GLN A 156 26.38 -1.75 -0.57
C GLN A 156 25.23 -0.80 -0.90
N ARG A 157 24.96 0.17 -0.01
CA ARG A 157 24.12 1.35 -0.24
C ARG A 157 24.93 2.58 0.17
N GLU A 158 24.36 3.53 0.91
CA GLU A 158 25.11 4.62 1.55
C GLU A 158 26.12 4.07 2.58
N LYS A 159 25.74 2.99 3.28
CA LYS A 159 26.60 2.17 4.14
C LYS A 159 26.56 0.71 3.67
N LEU A 160 27.46 -0.12 4.19
CA LEU A 160 27.35 -1.57 4.03
C LEU A 160 26.23 -2.08 4.94
N GLU A 161 25.23 -2.73 4.38
CA GLU A 161 24.04 -3.19 5.10
C GLU A 161 23.85 -4.71 4.96
N PRO A 162 23.22 -5.39 5.93
CA PRO A 162 22.86 -6.80 5.75
C PRO A 162 21.85 -6.95 4.61
N GLY A 163 22.15 -7.84 3.67
CA GLY A 163 21.19 -8.26 2.64
C GLY A 163 20.05 -9.05 3.27
N ALA A 164 18.84 -8.89 2.76
CA ALA A 164 17.64 -9.56 3.22
C ALA A 164 16.73 -9.94 2.05
N MET A 165 15.82 -10.88 2.30
CA MET A 165 14.75 -11.24 1.37
C MET A 165 13.39 -11.22 2.06
N LEU A 166 12.35 -10.86 1.32
CA LEU A 166 10.96 -10.81 1.78
C LEU A 166 10.11 -11.69 0.86
N LEU A 167 9.32 -12.61 1.43
CA LEU A 167 8.30 -13.31 0.67
C LEU A 167 6.99 -12.53 0.76
N ARG A 168 6.79 -11.62 -0.19
CA ARG A 168 5.60 -10.80 -0.34
C ARG A 168 4.45 -11.63 -0.91
N THR A 169 3.24 -11.32 -0.49
CA THR A 169 2.02 -11.91 -1.05
C THR A 169 1.08 -10.82 -1.53
N SER A 170 0.43 -11.05 -2.66
CA SER A 170 -0.58 -10.15 -3.21
C SER A 170 -1.61 -10.95 -4.00
N GLU A 171 -2.84 -10.45 -4.08
CA GLU A 171 -3.82 -10.95 -5.04
C GLU A 171 -3.41 -10.67 -6.50
N CYS A 172 -2.53 -9.69 -6.71
CA CYS A 172 -2.12 -9.25 -8.04
C CYS A 172 -0.79 -8.47 -8.00
N HIS A 173 0.18 -8.86 -8.85
CA HIS A 173 1.36 -8.04 -9.19
C HIS A 173 1.27 -7.40 -10.59
N ILE A 174 0.13 -7.49 -11.28
CA ILE A 174 -0.10 -6.77 -12.53
C ILE A 174 -0.33 -5.28 -12.23
N ARG A 175 0.59 -4.48 -12.75
CA ARG A 175 0.69 -3.01 -12.61
C ARG A 175 0.09 -2.29 -13.80
N LEU A 176 -0.30 -1.03 -13.64
CA LEU A 176 -0.67 -0.17 -14.79
C LEU A 176 0.46 -0.12 -15.83
N GLY A 177 1.71 -0.09 -15.36
CA GLY A 177 2.92 -0.14 -16.19
C GLY A 177 3.12 -1.41 -17.05
N HIS A 178 2.38 -2.50 -16.80
CA HIS A 178 2.40 -3.65 -17.72
C HIS A 178 1.72 -3.31 -19.05
N PHE A 179 0.60 -2.58 -19.00
CA PHE A 179 -0.11 -2.14 -20.21
C PHE A 179 0.73 -1.14 -21.01
N GLU A 180 1.48 -0.28 -20.32
CA GLU A 180 2.43 0.63 -20.95
C GLU A 180 3.56 -0.13 -21.67
N TRP A 181 4.12 -1.16 -21.05
CA TRP A 181 5.16 -1.98 -21.68
C TRP A 181 4.62 -2.73 -22.89
N ILE A 182 3.46 -3.36 -22.76
CA ILE A 182 2.83 -4.14 -23.83
C ILE A 182 2.59 -3.27 -25.04
N ASN A 183 2.00 -2.09 -24.88
CA ASN A 183 1.77 -1.19 -26.01
C ASN A 183 3.06 -0.77 -26.72
N GLN A 184 4.14 -0.56 -25.97
CA GLN A 184 5.41 -0.09 -26.54
C GLN A 184 6.23 -1.21 -27.20
N TYR A 185 6.21 -2.42 -26.65
CA TYR A 185 7.18 -3.48 -26.99
C TYR A 185 6.55 -4.78 -27.50
N ALA A 186 5.26 -5.03 -27.24
CA ALA A 186 4.55 -6.23 -27.65
C ALA A 186 3.04 -5.97 -27.87
N PRO A 187 2.65 -5.01 -28.73
CA PRO A 187 1.25 -4.59 -28.86
C PRO A 187 0.33 -5.72 -29.33
N ASP A 188 0.89 -6.75 -29.98
CA ASP A 188 0.19 -7.98 -30.35
C ASP A 188 -0.41 -8.74 -29.15
N LEU A 189 0.11 -8.53 -27.94
CA LEU A 189 -0.33 -9.22 -26.73
C LEU A 189 -1.43 -8.48 -25.95
N LEU A 190 -1.76 -7.24 -26.31
CA LEU A 190 -2.65 -6.38 -25.50
C LEU A 190 -4.04 -6.98 -25.30
N ALA A 191 -4.64 -7.52 -26.37
CA ALA A 191 -5.97 -8.10 -26.32
C ALA A 191 -6.04 -9.33 -25.40
N GLU A 192 -5.11 -10.28 -25.60
CA GLU A 192 -5.03 -11.48 -24.78
C GLU A 192 -4.72 -11.14 -23.31
N PHE A 193 -3.75 -10.26 -23.06
CA PHE A 193 -3.37 -9.86 -21.71
C PHE A 193 -4.53 -9.18 -20.97
N THR A 194 -5.25 -8.27 -21.64
CA THR A 194 -6.41 -7.58 -21.05
C THR A 194 -7.53 -8.59 -20.75
N GLN A 195 -7.81 -9.51 -21.67
CA GLN A 195 -8.81 -10.55 -21.43
C GLN A 195 -8.45 -11.44 -20.23
N LYS A 196 -7.17 -11.80 -20.05
CA LYS A 196 -6.70 -12.56 -18.87
C LYS A 196 -6.80 -11.77 -17.58
N CYS A 197 -6.49 -10.47 -17.60
CA CYS A 197 -6.72 -9.61 -16.43
C CYS A 197 -8.20 -9.59 -16.01
N ILE A 198 -9.11 -9.49 -16.97
CA ILE A 198 -10.56 -9.56 -16.72
C ILE A 198 -10.94 -10.94 -16.18
N GLU A 199 -10.47 -12.02 -16.80
CA GLU A 199 -10.76 -13.40 -16.38
C GLU A 199 -10.37 -13.68 -14.93
N TRP A 200 -9.20 -13.20 -14.52
CA TRP A 200 -8.64 -13.55 -13.22
C TRP A 200 -9.04 -12.62 -12.09
N HIS A 201 -9.20 -11.34 -12.38
CA HIS A 201 -9.36 -10.32 -11.34
C HIS A 201 -10.73 -9.61 -11.37
N TYR A 202 -11.43 -9.66 -12.50
CA TYR A 202 -12.73 -9.01 -12.70
C TYR A 202 -13.71 -9.88 -13.50
N PRO A 203 -13.94 -11.15 -13.12
CA PRO A 203 -14.73 -12.09 -13.91
C PRO A 203 -16.17 -11.61 -14.14
N GLU A 204 -16.72 -10.80 -13.24
CA GLU A 204 -18.02 -10.15 -13.38
C GLU A 204 -18.10 -9.23 -14.61
N CYS A 205 -16.99 -8.59 -15.00
CA CYS A 205 -16.96 -7.69 -16.15
C CYS A 205 -17.17 -8.44 -17.48
N GLN A 206 -16.98 -9.76 -17.53
CA GLN A 206 -17.22 -10.56 -18.75
C GLN A 206 -18.69 -10.63 -19.13
N GLN A 207 -19.60 -10.42 -18.17
CA GLN A 207 -21.04 -10.51 -18.39
C GLN A 207 -21.65 -9.18 -18.87
N GLU A 208 -20.86 -8.11 -18.86
CA GLU A 208 -21.27 -6.79 -19.30
C GLU A 208 -21.22 -6.68 -20.83
N GLU A 209 -22.07 -5.81 -21.39
CA GLU A 209 -22.12 -5.58 -22.85
C GLU A 209 -20.78 -5.04 -23.39
N GLN A 210 -20.05 -4.28 -22.56
CA GLN A 210 -18.76 -3.70 -22.89
C GLN A 210 -17.71 -4.10 -21.84
N PRO A 211 -17.16 -5.33 -21.89
CA PRO A 211 -16.31 -5.86 -20.83
C PRO A 211 -15.07 -5.03 -20.51
N ILE A 212 -14.43 -4.44 -21.53
CA ILE A 212 -13.23 -3.61 -21.33
C ILE A 212 -13.58 -2.29 -20.62
N LEU A 213 -14.74 -1.70 -20.91
CA LEU A 213 -15.19 -0.48 -20.22
C LEU A 213 -15.63 -0.79 -18.79
N ALA A 214 -16.28 -1.93 -18.56
CA ALA A 214 -16.58 -2.41 -17.22
C ALA A 214 -15.30 -2.63 -16.39
N PHE A 215 -14.30 -3.28 -16.98
CA PHE A 215 -12.98 -3.46 -16.38
C PHE A 215 -12.31 -2.12 -16.05
N ALA A 216 -12.29 -1.17 -17.00
CA ALA A 216 -11.75 0.16 -16.77
C ALA A 216 -12.40 0.85 -15.56
N LYS A 217 -13.74 0.84 -15.49
CA LYS A 217 -14.49 1.38 -14.35
C LYS A 217 -14.14 0.70 -13.03
N ALA A 218 -14.02 -0.62 -13.02
CA ALA A 218 -13.68 -1.37 -11.82
C ALA A 218 -12.27 -1.00 -11.28
N VAL A 219 -11.27 -0.91 -12.16
CA VAL A 219 -9.90 -0.47 -11.79
C VAL A 219 -9.91 0.96 -11.25
N ILE A 220 -10.65 1.87 -11.88
CA ILE A 220 -10.78 3.28 -11.47
C ILE A 220 -11.42 3.39 -10.08
N ARG A 221 -12.56 2.70 -9.85
CA ARG A 221 -13.26 2.68 -8.57
C ARG A 221 -12.38 2.12 -7.46
N ASN A 222 -11.75 0.98 -7.69
CA ASN A 222 -10.88 0.35 -6.68
C ASN A 222 -9.69 1.25 -6.34
N THR A 223 -9.09 1.91 -7.34
CA THR A 223 -8.03 2.90 -7.11
C THR A 223 -8.54 4.09 -6.30
N ALA A 224 -9.71 4.65 -6.62
CA ALA A 224 -10.31 5.76 -5.87
C ALA A 224 -10.56 5.39 -4.40
N ILE A 225 -11.08 4.19 -4.14
CA ILE A 225 -11.31 3.64 -2.79
C ILE A 225 -9.98 3.49 -2.04
N MET A 226 -8.96 2.92 -2.68
CA MET A 226 -7.63 2.75 -2.09
C MET A 226 -7.05 4.10 -1.66
N ILE A 227 -7.12 5.11 -2.54
CA ILE A 227 -6.61 6.45 -2.23
C ILE A 227 -7.42 7.12 -1.13
N ALA A 228 -8.75 7.04 -1.13
CA ALA A 228 -9.58 7.55 -0.04
C ALA A 228 -9.17 6.94 1.30
N LYS A 229 -8.95 5.62 1.34
CA LYS A 229 -8.47 4.91 2.54
C LYS A 229 -7.07 5.37 2.96
N TRP A 230 -6.14 5.59 2.04
CA TRP A 230 -4.82 6.18 2.37
C TRP A 230 -4.96 7.54 3.04
N GLN A 231 -5.83 8.40 2.51
CA GLN A 231 -6.07 9.72 3.10
C GLN A 231 -6.62 9.60 4.53
N LEU A 232 -7.61 8.73 4.75
CA LEU A 232 -8.26 8.56 6.05
C LEU A 232 -7.35 8.04 7.18
N VAL A 233 -6.28 7.33 6.84
CA VAL A 233 -5.29 6.83 7.82
C VAL A 233 -3.98 7.64 7.83
N GLY A 234 -3.94 8.76 7.10
CA GLY A 234 -2.74 9.60 7.02
C GLY A 234 -1.57 8.96 6.26
N PHE A 235 -1.80 7.97 5.40
CA PHE A 235 -0.73 7.27 4.68
C PHE A 235 -0.28 8.05 3.43
N ALA A 236 1.03 8.28 3.33
CA ALA A 236 1.71 8.82 2.15
C ALA A 236 2.61 7.75 1.51
N HIS A 237 2.34 7.37 0.26
CA HIS A 237 3.08 6.33 -0.45
C HIS A 237 4.50 6.78 -0.85
N GLY A 238 4.65 8.05 -1.26
CA GLY A 238 5.92 8.66 -1.64
C GLY A 238 6.46 8.35 -3.03
N VAL A 239 5.97 7.29 -3.71
CA VAL A 239 6.38 6.91 -5.08
C VAL A 239 5.21 6.34 -5.88
N MET A 240 4.25 7.18 -6.27
CA MET A 240 3.08 6.75 -7.05
C MET A 240 3.35 6.80 -8.56
N ASN A 241 4.42 6.13 -8.99
CA ASN A 241 4.66 5.90 -10.42
C ASN A 241 3.62 4.92 -10.98
N THR A 242 3.39 4.91 -12.29
CA THR A 242 2.42 3.97 -12.92
C THR A 242 2.83 2.50 -12.74
N ASP A 243 4.13 2.22 -12.55
CA ASP A 243 4.61 0.88 -12.22
C ASP A 243 4.29 0.47 -10.77
N ASN A 244 3.91 1.37 -9.87
CA ASN A 244 3.65 1.03 -8.45
C ASN A 244 2.16 0.92 -8.09
N LEU A 245 1.25 1.13 -9.04
CA LEU A 245 -0.18 0.88 -8.85
C LEU A 245 -0.55 -0.43 -9.56
N ASN A 246 -1.17 -1.36 -8.83
CA ASN A 246 -1.78 -2.53 -9.46
C ASN A 246 -3.16 -2.22 -10.02
N ILE A 247 -3.65 -3.15 -10.83
CA ILE A 247 -4.99 -3.05 -11.39
C ILE A 247 -6.09 -3.30 -10.37
N THR A 248 -5.83 -3.96 -9.23
CA THR A 248 -6.89 -4.35 -8.28
C THR A 248 -7.22 -3.31 -7.23
N GLY A 249 -6.41 -2.25 -7.10
CA GLY A 249 -6.56 -1.22 -6.08
C GLY A 249 -6.07 -1.66 -4.69
N SER A 250 -5.02 -2.49 -4.64
CA SER A 250 -4.31 -2.81 -3.41
C SER A 250 -2.90 -2.23 -3.38
N THR A 251 -2.46 -1.84 -2.19
CA THR A 251 -1.19 -1.13 -1.98
C THR A 251 0.01 -2.07 -2.15
N LEU A 252 0.97 -1.70 -2.99
CA LEU A 252 2.18 -2.47 -3.29
C LEU A 252 3.44 -1.61 -3.22
N ASP A 253 4.61 -2.25 -3.19
CA ASP A 253 5.92 -1.62 -3.34
C ASP A 253 6.20 -0.47 -2.37
N PHE A 254 6.36 -0.86 -1.11
CA PHE A 254 6.73 0.02 -0.02
C PHE A 254 8.21 0.44 -0.11
N GLY A 255 8.43 1.68 -0.53
CA GLY A 255 9.73 2.35 -0.49
C GLY A 255 9.75 3.43 0.60
N PRO A 256 9.80 4.72 0.23
CA PRO A 256 9.83 5.84 1.16
C PRO A 256 8.44 6.23 1.67
N TYR A 257 7.58 5.27 2.01
CA TYR A 257 6.25 5.58 2.56
C TYR A 257 6.36 6.22 3.95
N GLY A 258 5.28 6.83 4.42
CA GLY A 258 5.14 7.19 5.83
C GLY A 258 3.69 7.40 6.24
N PHE A 259 3.39 7.09 7.50
CA PHE A 259 2.15 7.53 8.13
C PHE A 259 2.38 8.92 8.71
N MET A 260 1.53 9.87 8.33
CA MET A 260 1.60 11.24 8.77
C MET A 260 1.33 11.30 10.27
N GLU A 261 2.29 11.88 10.99
CA GLU A 261 2.14 12.12 12.41
C GLU A 261 1.47 13.47 12.61
N ARG A 262 2.22 14.58 12.60
CA ARG A 262 1.64 15.93 12.58
C ARG A 262 0.95 16.18 11.25
N PHE A 263 -0.27 16.73 11.29
CA PHE A 263 -1.07 16.94 10.09
C PHE A 263 -0.45 18.02 9.19
N ARG A 264 0.31 17.57 8.20
CA ARG A 264 1.04 18.35 7.19
C ARG A 264 0.68 17.80 5.81
N PRO A 265 -0.43 18.25 5.20
CA PRO A 265 -0.87 17.71 3.90
C PRO A 265 0.17 17.82 2.78
N ASN A 266 1.06 18.81 2.86
CA ASN A 266 2.17 19.05 1.94
C ASN A 266 3.49 18.37 2.35
N TRP A 267 3.47 17.45 3.33
CA TRP A 267 4.67 16.73 3.77
C TRP A 267 5.25 15.87 2.64
N ILE A 268 6.54 16.08 2.36
CA ILE A 268 7.33 15.28 1.43
C ILE A 268 8.00 14.17 2.23
N ASN A 269 7.40 12.97 2.22
CA ASN A 269 7.93 11.79 2.89
C ASN A 269 9.09 11.12 2.14
N ASN A 270 9.20 11.37 0.83
CA ASN A 270 10.27 10.86 -0.01
C ASN A 270 11.34 11.92 -0.26
N HIS A 271 12.56 11.73 0.27
CA HIS A 271 13.65 12.70 0.06
C HIS A 271 14.13 12.84 -1.39
N SER A 272 13.76 11.92 -2.28
CA SER A 272 14.02 12.03 -3.72
C SER A 272 12.92 12.79 -4.49
N ASP A 273 11.81 13.15 -3.83
CA ASP A 273 10.72 13.92 -4.41
C ASP A 273 10.90 15.44 -4.19
N TYR A 274 11.92 16.00 -4.86
CA TYR A 274 12.29 17.42 -4.69
C TYR A 274 11.18 18.42 -5.08
N GLN A 275 10.18 17.98 -5.83
CA GLN A 275 9.06 18.82 -6.29
C GLN A 275 7.77 18.59 -5.49
N GLY A 276 7.77 17.64 -4.54
CA GLY A 276 6.58 17.29 -3.77
C GLY A 276 5.45 16.70 -4.62
N ARG A 277 5.78 15.99 -5.71
CA ARG A 277 4.81 15.36 -6.61
C ARG A 277 3.92 14.36 -5.87
N TYR A 278 4.48 13.60 -4.94
CA TYR A 278 3.82 12.49 -4.25
C TYR A 278 3.51 12.79 -2.78
N THR A 279 3.35 14.06 -2.42
CA THR A 279 2.86 14.47 -1.09
C THR A 279 1.48 13.90 -0.80
N TYR A 280 1.14 13.76 0.48
CA TYR A 280 -0.16 13.26 0.93
C TYR A 280 -1.35 13.92 0.21
N GLN A 281 -1.36 15.25 0.11
CA GLN A 281 -2.45 16.00 -0.52
C GLN A 281 -2.56 15.78 -2.04
N ASN A 282 -1.45 15.39 -2.69
CA ASN A 282 -1.40 15.21 -4.14
C ASN A 282 -1.78 13.78 -4.56
N GLN A 283 -1.88 12.82 -3.64
CA GLN A 283 -2.18 11.42 -3.99
C GLN A 283 -3.47 11.25 -4.83
N PRO A 284 -4.59 11.95 -4.54
CA PRO A 284 -5.80 11.84 -5.37
C PRO A 284 -5.58 12.31 -6.82
N SER A 285 -4.94 13.47 -7.01
CA SER A 285 -4.70 14.01 -8.35
C SER A 285 -3.67 13.18 -9.14
N ILE A 286 -2.66 12.63 -8.45
CA ILE A 286 -1.68 11.72 -9.06
C ILE A 286 -2.31 10.38 -9.45
N ALA A 287 -3.19 9.81 -8.62
CA ALA A 287 -3.91 8.59 -8.97
C ALA A 287 -4.80 8.80 -10.20
N HIS A 288 -5.53 9.91 -10.25
CA HIS A 288 -6.29 10.31 -11.43
C HIS A 288 -5.40 10.44 -12.67
N TRP A 289 -4.24 11.07 -12.57
CA TRP A 289 -3.27 11.16 -13.67
C TRP A 289 -2.75 9.79 -14.11
N ASN A 290 -2.42 8.89 -13.17
CA ASN A 290 -1.97 7.53 -13.48
C ASN A 290 -3.06 6.73 -14.22
N LEU A 291 -4.32 6.85 -13.79
CA LEU A 291 -5.46 6.20 -14.45
C LEU A 291 -5.71 6.78 -15.84
N TRP A 292 -5.61 8.10 -16.01
CA TRP A 292 -5.69 8.74 -17.33
C TRP A 292 -4.60 8.21 -18.28
N THR A 293 -3.36 8.11 -17.79
CA THR A 293 -2.25 7.52 -18.56
C THR A 293 -2.53 6.07 -18.92
N TRP A 294 -3.02 5.27 -17.96
CA TRP A 294 -3.38 3.88 -18.18
C TRP A 294 -4.52 3.69 -19.19
N LEU A 295 -5.58 4.50 -19.15
CA LEU A 295 -6.70 4.39 -20.10
C LEU A 295 -6.27 4.56 -21.56
N ASN A 296 -5.29 5.41 -21.83
CA ASN A 296 -4.73 5.56 -23.18
C ASN A 296 -4.11 4.25 -23.72
N ASN A 297 -3.68 3.36 -22.84
CA ASN A 297 -3.14 2.05 -23.19
C ASN A 297 -4.22 1.03 -23.59
N LEU A 298 -5.50 1.32 -23.36
CA LEU A 298 -6.61 0.46 -23.76
C LEU A 298 -7.18 0.84 -25.14
N ILE A 299 -6.94 2.07 -25.62
CA ILE A 299 -7.45 2.57 -26.91
C ILE A 299 -7.14 1.62 -28.08
N PRO A 300 -5.95 0.99 -28.18
CA PRO A 300 -5.64 0.09 -29.30
C PRO A 300 -6.49 -1.18 -29.36
N LEU A 301 -7.27 -1.49 -28.31
CA LEU A 301 -8.22 -2.61 -28.30
C LEU A 301 -9.46 -2.35 -29.17
N ALA A 302 -9.74 -1.11 -29.54
CA ALA A 302 -10.85 -0.77 -30.42
C ALA A 302 -10.48 -0.91 -31.91
N GLU A 303 -11.45 -1.37 -32.69
CA GLU A 303 -11.38 -1.38 -34.15
C GLU A 303 -11.14 0.04 -34.70
N PRO A 304 -10.36 0.21 -35.78
CA PRO A 304 -9.96 1.51 -36.30
C PRO A 304 -11.10 2.52 -36.47
N GLU A 305 -12.27 2.08 -36.91
CA GLU A 305 -13.43 2.94 -37.16
C GLU A 305 -14.12 3.43 -35.88
N HIS A 306 -13.92 2.74 -34.76
CA HIS A 306 -14.56 3.05 -33.47
C HIS A 306 -13.59 3.66 -32.44
N LYS A 307 -12.32 3.89 -32.80
CA LYS A 307 -11.29 4.36 -31.86
C LYS A 307 -11.62 5.65 -31.13
N GLU A 308 -12.12 6.66 -31.85
CA GLU A 308 -12.46 7.95 -31.20
C GLU A 308 -13.66 7.80 -30.25
N GLN A 309 -14.69 7.07 -30.64
CA GLN A 309 -15.84 6.78 -29.76
C GLN A 309 -15.42 5.99 -28.52
N PHE A 310 -14.54 4.99 -28.69
CA PHE A 310 -14.04 4.20 -27.57
C PHE A 310 -13.17 5.02 -26.62
N LYS A 311 -12.35 5.92 -27.15
CA LYS A 311 -11.56 6.87 -26.36
C LYS A 311 -12.45 7.81 -25.55
N GLU A 312 -13.53 8.34 -26.13
CA GLU A 312 -14.52 9.13 -25.40
C GLU A 312 -15.19 8.32 -24.29
N ALA A 313 -15.55 7.05 -24.57
CA ALA A 313 -16.13 6.15 -23.56
C ALA A 313 -15.16 5.84 -22.42
N LEU A 314 -13.86 5.63 -22.70
CA LEU A 314 -12.82 5.47 -21.68
C LEU A 314 -12.64 6.74 -20.85
N ALA A 315 -12.65 7.91 -21.48
CA ALA A 315 -12.59 9.19 -20.77
C ALA A 315 -13.79 9.37 -19.84
N ALA A 316 -14.99 8.99 -20.27
CA ALA A 316 -16.19 9.00 -19.43
C ALA A 316 -16.09 8.03 -18.24
N CYS A 317 -15.35 6.92 -18.36
CA CYS A 317 -15.09 6.04 -17.21
C CYS A 317 -14.24 6.72 -16.13
N LEU A 318 -13.32 7.62 -16.51
CA LEU A 318 -12.47 8.35 -15.57
C LEU A 318 -13.28 9.33 -14.69
N GLU A 319 -14.41 9.82 -15.19
CA GLU A 319 -15.32 10.68 -14.43
C GLU A 319 -15.88 9.98 -13.18
N GLU A 320 -15.81 8.65 -13.08
CA GLU A 320 -16.21 7.91 -11.88
C GLU A 320 -15.20 8.03 -10.73
N PHE A 321 -13.96 8.47 -10.99
CA PHE A 321 -12.91 8.56 -9.96
C PHE A 321 -13.27 9.55 -8.85
N GLU A 322 -13.58 10.78 -9.21
CA GLU A 322 -13.87 11.86 -8.25
C GLU A 322 -15.08 11.57 -7.36
N PRO A 323 -16.28 11.21 -7.89
CA PRO A 323 -17.42 10.91 -7.04
C PRO A 323 -17.15 9.72 -6.12
N THR A 324 -16.49 8.66 -6.61
CA THR A 324 -16.12 7.51 -5.78
C THR A 324 -15.15 7.93 -4.65
N PHE A 325 -14.10 8.67 -4.98
CA PHE A 325 -13.14 9.16 -4.00
C PHE A 325 -13.81 10.03 -2.93
N ILE A 326 -14.60 11.03 -3.35
CA ILE A 326 -15.28 11.96 -2.45
C ILE A 326 -16.27 11.24 -1.55
N GLU A 327 -17.09 10.34 -2.08
CA GLU A 327 -18.04 9.55 -1.29
C GLU A 327 -17.31 8.76 -0.19
N HIS A 328 -16.30 7.98 -0.55
CA HIS A 328 -15.56 7.16 0.41
C HIS A 328 -14.76 8.00 1.42
N TYR A 329 -14.11 9.07 0.98
CA TYR A 329 -13.34 9.94 1.86
C TYR A 329 -14.24 10.70 2.84
N THR A 330 -15.32 11.31 2.36
CA THR A 330 -16.21 12.11 3.23
C THR A 330 -17.03 11.23 4.17
N THR A 331 -17.48 10.05 3.73
CA THR A 331 -18.10 9.05 4.61
C THR A 331 -17.14 8.62 5.71
N GLY A 332 -15.91 8.24 5.35
CA GLY A 332 -14.90 7.83 6.33
C GLY A 332 -14.53 8.95 7.29
N LEU A 333 -14.40 10.19 6.82
CA LEU A 333 -14.10 11.34 7.68
C LEU A 333 -15.23 11.59 8.69
N CYS A 334 -16.48 11.48 8.26
CA CYS A 334 -17.64 11.57 9.15
C CYS A 334 -17.61 10.46 10.20
N GLN A 335 -17.34 9.21 9.80
CA GLN A 335 -17.21 8.08 10.73
C GLN A 335 -16.11 8.29 11.76
N LYS A 336 -14.92 8.76 11.34
CA LYS A 336 -13.80 9.09 12.24
C LYS A 336 -14.16 10.14 13.29
N MET A 337 -15.15 10.98 13.01
CA MET A 337 -15.60 12.04 13.91
C MET A 337 -16.88 11.69 14.67
N GLY A 338 -17.52 10.56 14.38
CA GLY A 338 -18.84 10.25 14.94
C GLY A 338 -19.89 11.27 14.47
N LEU A 339 -19.84 11.63 13.19
CA LEU A 339 -20.81 12.51 12.53
C LEU A 339 -21.70 11.69 11.58
N PRO A 340 -23.01 11.98 11.50
CA PRO A 340 -23.91 11.36 10.54
C PRO A 340 -23.58 11.84 9.11
N HIS A 341 -23.19 10.93 8.21
CA HIS A 341 -22.80 11.28 6.84
C HIS A 341 -23.94 11.96 6.05
N PHE A 342 -25.21 11.63 6.36
CA PHE A 342 -26.38 12.22 5.69
C PHE A 342 -26.65 13.68 6.09
N HIS A 343 -26.04 14.19 7.17
CA HIS A 343 -26.28 15.57 7.61
C HIS A 343 -25.45 16.55 6.78
N LYS A 344 -26.13 17.57 6.22
CA LYS A 344 -25.55 18.52 5.25
C LYS A 344 -24.26 19.22 5.72
N ASP A 345 -24.10 19.42 7.03
CA ASP A 345 -22.97 20.15 7.62
C ASP A 345 -21.85 19.22 8.13
N SER A 346 -22.01 17.88 8.08
CA SER A 346 -21.03 16.94 8.65
C SER A 346 -19.68 16.98 7.95
N THR A 347 -19.69 16.98 6.62
CA THR A 347 -18.45 17.03 5.82
C THR A 347 -17.68 18.32 6.11
N GLU A 348 -18.36 19.47 6.10
CA GLU A 348 -17.71 20.75 6.36
C GLU A 348 -17.20 20.88 7.80
N CYS A 349 -17.92 20.31 8.76
CA CYS A 349 -17.44 20.19 10.15
C CYS A 349 -16.15 19.36 10.21
N GLY A 350 -16.06 18.26 9.45
CA GLY A 350 -14.85 17.46 9.40
C GLY A 350 -13.67 18.13 8.71
N LEU A 351 -13.90 18.83 7.61
CA LEU A 351 -12.88 19.65 6.97
C LEU A 351 -12.42 20.80 7.88
N SER A 352 -13.32 21.38 8.69
CA SER A 352 -12.98 22.38 9.69
C SER A 352 -12.01 21.85 10.74
N PHE A 353 -12.24 20.62 11.23
CA PHE A 353 -11.32 19.97 12.16
C PHE A 353 -9.93 19.77 11.54
N LEU A 354 -9.87 19.26 10.30
CA LEU A 354 -8.59 19.07 9.59
C LEU A 354 -7.84 20.38 9.38
N ARG A 355 -8.54 21.50 9.12
CA ARG A 355 -7.92 22.83 9.03
C ARG A 355 -7.30 23.27 10.36
N ILE A 356 -7.94 22.97 11.49
CA ILE A 356 -7.35 23.20 12.82
C ILE A 356 -6.10 22.34 13.00
N LEU A 357 -6.17 21.03 12.70
CA LEU A 357 -5.00 20.15 12.84
C LEU A 357 -3.82 20.65 11.99
N GLN A 358 -4.11 21.20 10.81
CA GLN A 358 -3.11 21.74 9.90
C GLN A 358 -2.50 23.04 10.44
N ALA A 359 -3.32 23.98 10.91
CA ALA A 359 -2.85 25.26 11.42
C ALA A 359 -1.99 25.07 12.68
N GLU A 360 -2.44 24.20 13.58
CA GLU A 360 -1.84 23.95 14.89
C GLU A 360 -0.79 22.81 14.86
N GLN A 361 -0.63 22.13 13.72
CA GLN A 361 0.35 21.05 13.52
C GLN A 361 0.19 19.87 14.49
N LEU A 362 -1.07 19.55 14.81
CA LEU A 362 -1.44 18.49 15.75
C LEU A 362 -1.23 17.10 15.15
N ASP A 363 -0.99 16.09 15.99
CA ASP A 363 -0.90 14.69 15.55
C ASP A 363 -2.25 14.23 14.99
N TYR A 364 -2.26 13.75 13.75
CA TYR A 364 -3.45 13.34 13.02
C TYR A 364 -4.21 12.25 13.76
N THR A 365 -3.55 11.13 14.06
CA THR A 365 -4.15 9.96 14.70
C THR A 365 -4.67 10.29 16.11
N GLN A 366 -3.84 10.90 16.95
CA GLN A 366 -4.22 11.23 18.32
C GLN A 366 -5.31 12.29 18.40
N SER A 367 -5.41 13.20 17.44
CA SER A 367 -6.48 14.20 17.44
C SER A 367 -7.86 13.56 17.30
N PHE A 368 -8.00 12.52 16.46
CA PHE A 368 -9.25 11.76 16.38
C PHE A 368 -9.53 10.93 17.64
N ILE A 369 -8.51 10.32 18.25
CA ILE A 369 -8.66 9.58 19.51
C ILE A 369 -9.08 10.50 20.67
N ARG A 370 -8.49 11.70 20.76
CA ARG A 370 -8.88 12.69 21.77
C ARG A 370 -10.29 13.23 21.56
N LEU A 371 -10.69 13.43 20.30
CA LEU A 371 -12.08 13.79 19.97
C LEU A 371 -13.04 12.68 20.40
N GLN A 372 -12.73 11.43 20.08
CA GLN A 372 -13.48 10.23 20.48
C GLN A 372 -13.64 10.12 22.00
N ASN A 373 -12.56 10.37 22.75
CA ASN A 373 -12.55 10.30 24.20
C ASN A 373 -13.16 11.55 24.88
N LYS A 374 -13.68 12.50 24.10
CA LYS A 374 -14.26 13.76 24.59
C LYS A 374 -13.24 14.61 25.38
N GLU A 375 -11.96 14.48 25.05
CA GLU A 375 -10.84 15.24 25.63
C GLU A 375 -10.76 16.67 25.03
N TYR A 376 -11.92 17.32 24.89
CA TYR A 376 -12.05 18.61 24.18
C TYR A 376 -11.18 19.70 24.80
N LYS A 377 -11.03 19.69 26.13
CA LYS A 377 -10.16 20.65 26.82
C LYS A 377 -8.69 20.48 26.42
N ALA A 378 -8.19 19.25 26.33
CA ALA A 378 -6.82 19.00 25.93
C ALA A 378 -6.57 19.41 24.48
N LEU A 379 -7.49 19.09 23.56
CA LEU A 379 -7.42 19.57 22.18
C LEU A 379 -7.44 21.10 22.09
N ARG A 380 -8.30 21.75 22.87
CA ARG A 380 -8.40 23.21 22.95
C ARG A 380 -7.11 23.85 23.47
N ASP A 381 -6.52 23.27 24.51
CA ASP A 381 -5.30 23.78 25.16
C ASP A 381 -4.06 23.65 24.25
N ASP A 382 -4.09 22.74 23.27
CA ASP A 382 -3.06 22.59 22.23
C ASP A 382 -3.23 23.57 21.06
N CYS A 383 -4.32 24.35 21.00
CA CYS A 383 -4.57 25.31 19.92
C CYS A 383 -4.15 26.74 20.32
N LEU A 384 -3.43 27.43 19.42
CA LEU A 384 -3.20 28.87 19.54
C LEU A 384 -4.49 29.67 19.25
N ASP A 385 -5.24 29.30 18.21
CA ASP A 385 -6.55 29.91 17.91
C ASP A 385 -7.69 29.16 18.62
N ILE A 386 -7.81 29.40 19.93
CA ILE A 386 -8.87 28.82 20.76
C ILE A 386 -10.28 29.18 20.27
N ARG A 387 -10.47 30.30 19.57
CA ARG A 387 -11.79 30.74 19.11
C ARG A 387 -12.23 29.90 17.91
N GLN A 388 -11.31 29.58 17.01
CA GLN A 388 -11.56 28.66 15.91
C GLN A 388 -11.95 27.27 16.44
N PHE A 389 -11.23 26.77 17.47
CA PHE A 389 -11.58 25.50 18.10
C PHE A 389 -12.96 25.53 18.78
N ASP A 390 -13.27 26.59 19.54
CA ASP A 390 -14.57 26.73 20.23
C ASP A 390 -15.74 26.79 19.23
N ALA A 391 -15.54 27.46 18.08
CA ALA A 391 -16.52 27.49 16.99
C ALA A 391 -16.73 26.12 16.35
N PHE A 392 -15.64 25.41 16.05
CA PHE A 392 -15.69 24.02 15.57
C PHE A 392 -16.44 23.11 16.56
N LEU A 393 -16.09 23.16 17.85
CA LEU A 393 -16.69 22.30 18.86
C LEU A 393 -18.19 22.55 19.01
N THR A 394 -18.61 23.83 18.93
CA THR A 394 -20.03 24.20 18.95
C THR A 394 -20.76 23.59 17.75
N GLN A 395 -20.21 23.70 16.54
CA GLN A 395 -20.80 23.10 15.34
C GLN A 395 -20.86 21.56 15.46
N TYR A 396 -19.76 20.94 15.90
CA TYR A 396 -19.66 19.51 16.12
C TYR A 396 -20.73 18.98 17.07
N GLN A 397 -20.94 19.65 18.21
CA GLN A 397 -21.95 19.27 19.20
C GLN A 397 -23.37 19.48 18.66
N ASN A 398 -23.64 20.58 17.96
CA ASN A 398 -24.96 20.86 17.39
C ASN A 398 -25.39 19.80 16.36
N ILE A 399 -24.47 19.33 15.51
CA ILE A 399 -24.78 18.26 14.54
C ILE A 399 -25.16 16.96 15.26
N ARG A 400 -24.55 16.70 16.42
CA ARG A 400 -24.73 15.48 17.21
C ARG A 400 -25.95 15.51 18.14
N GLU A 401 -26.46 16.69 18.51
CA GLU A 401 -27.49 16.87 19.57
C GLU A 401 -28.74 15.98 19.43
N TYR A 402 -29.19 15.72 18.19
CA TYR A 402 -30.41 14.94 17.91
C TYR A 402 -30.13 13.57 17.26
N GLN A 403 -28.91 13.04 17.42
CA GLN A 403 -28.48 11.76 16.84
C GLN A 403 -28.32 10.69 17.92
N ASP A 404 -28.20 9.43 17.50
CA ASP A 404 -27.77 8.35 18.39
C ASP A 404 -26.27 8.49 18.69
N ILE A 405 -25.97 9.13 19.82
CA ILE A 405 -24.60 9.40 20.26
C ILE A 405 -23.82 8.12 20.54
N ASP A 406 -24.48 7.10 21.09
CA ASP A 406 -23.83 5.84 21.48
C ASP A 406 -23.41 5.05 20.25
N GLU A 407 -24.27 5.00 19.22
CA GLU A 407 -23.92 4.41 17.92
C GLU A 407 -22.76 5.17 17.25
N LEU A 408 -22.81 6.51 17.24
CA LEU A 408 -21.75 7.34 16.65
C LEU A 408 -20.41 7.18 17.38
N ASP A 409 -20.40 7.14 18.71
CA ASP A 409 -19.20 6.92 19.53
C ASP A 409 -18.65 5.49 19.32
N ALA A 410 -19.52 4.48 19.22
CA ALA A 410 -19.12 3.10 18.93
C ALA A 410 -18.47 2.97 17.54
N ASN A 411 -19.00 3.68 16.54
CA ASN A 411 -18.42 3.72 15.20
C ASN A 411 -17.02 4.33 15.19
N MET A 412 -16.79 5.42 15.95
CA MET A 412 -15.46 6.03 16.06
C MET A 412 -14.41 5.03 16.54
N GLN A 413 -14.74 4.22 17.56
CA GLN A 413 -13.83 3.20 18.11
C GLN A 413 -13.41 2.14 17.09
N GLN A 414 -14.23 1.88 16.07
CA GLN A 414 -13.93 0.91 15.03
C GLN A 414 -13.05 1.47 13.90
N VAL A 415 -12.99 2.79 13.73
CA VAL A 415 -12.34 3.44 12.57
C VAL A 415 -11.20 4.39 12.93
N ASN A 416 -11.02 4.72 14.22
CA ASN A 416 -9.90 5.51 14.70
C ASN A 416 -8.83 4.61 15.31
N PRO A 417 -7.71 4.37 14.61
CA PRO A 417 -6.64 3.55 15.16
C PRO A 417 -5.96 4.29 16.31
N ILE A 418 -5.59 3.54 17.34
CA ILE A 418 -4.67 3.98 18.39
C ILE A 418 -3.22 3.85 17.90
N TYR A 419 -2.94 2.81 17.10
CA TYR A 419 -1.60 2.53 16.59
C TYR A 419 -1.54 2.65 15.08
N ILE A 420 -0.56 3.42 14.61
CA ILE A 420 -0.09 3.46 13.22
C ILE A 420 1.40 3.13 13.20
N LEU A 421 1.93 2.64 12.09
CA LEU A 421 3.37 2.37 11.96
C LEU A 421 4.14 3.68 11.76
N ARG A 422 4.43 4.38 12.86
CA ARG A 422 5.24 5.61 12.85
C ARG A 422 6.66 5.31 12.40
N ASN A 423 7.33 6.26 11.76
CA ASN A 423 8.66 6.03 11.19
C ASN A 423 9.70 5.65 12.26
N HIS A 424 9.64 6.23 13.47
CA HIS A 424 10.55 5.88 14.56
C HIS A 424 10.29 4.49 15.14
N MET A 425 9.05 3.98 15.08
CA MET A 425 8.75 2.60 15.47
C MET A 425 9.48 1.63 14.53
N ALA A 426 9.34 1.82 13.23
CA ALA A 426 10.06 1.02 12.23
C ALA A 426 11.58 1.16 12.40
N GLN A 427 12.09 2.37 12.61
CA GLN A 427 13.52 2.61 12.80
C GLN A 427 14.09 1.87 14.02
N ARG A 428 13.38 1.89 15.16
CA ARG A 428 13.77 1.12 16.35
C ARG A 428 13.84 -0.39 16.08
N ALA A 429 12.86 -0.93 15.37
CA ALA A 429 12.85 -2.33 14.95
C ALA A 429 14.05 -2.67 14.04
N ILE A 430 14.36 -1.78 13.09
CA ILE A 430 15.51 -1.93 12.18
C ILE A 430 16.83 -1.92 12.96
N GLU A 431 17.02 -0.97 13.87
CA GLU A 431 18.25 -0.84 14.65
C GLU A 431 18.49 -2.03 15.59
N ALA A 432 17.42 -2.63 16.12
CA ALA A 432 17.52 -3.88 16.88
C ALA A 432 17.87 -5.06 15.95
N ALA A 433 17.20 -5.16 14.81
CA ALA A 433 17.42 -6.23 13.83
C ALA A 433 18.81 -6.21 13.19
N GLU A 434 19.42 -5.03 12.99
CA GLU A 434 20.83 -4.90 12.56
C GLU A 434 21.81 -5.52 13.58
N ARG A 435 21.37 -5.72 14.84
CA ARG A 435 22.11 -6.40 15.92
C ARG A 435 21.64 -7.84 16.13
N ASP A 436 21.01 -8.46 15.12
CA ASP A 436 20.41 -9.80 15.16
C ASP A 436 19.29 -9.96 16.22
N ASP A 437 18.65 -8.87 16.68
CA ASP A 437 17.51 -8.90 17.60
C ASP A 437 16.20 -8.52 16.89
N PHE A 438 15.34 -9.51 16.65
CA PHE A 438 14.04 -9.34 15.99
C PHE A 438 12.87 -9.19 16.98
N SER A 439 13.13 -9.09 18.29
CA SER A 439 12.08 -8.96 19.31
C SER A 439 11.20 -7.73 19.12
N GLU A 440 11.79 -6.61 18.69
CA GLU A 440 11.05 -5.39 18.42
C GLU A 440 10.19 -5.48 17.15
N VAL A 441 10.63 -6.25 16.14
CA VAL A 441 9.82 -6.53 14.94
C VAL A 441 8.60 -7.37 15.33
N ASP A 442 8.79 -8.44 16.11
CA ASP A 442 7.70 -9.30 16.61
C ASP A 442 6.72 -8.51 17.49
N ARG A 443 7.22 -7.66 18.40
CA ARG A 443 6.38 -6.80 19.24
C ARG A 443 5.54 -5.85 18.39
N LEU A 444 6.14 -5.16 17.42
CA LEU A 444 5.41 -4.25 16.54
C LEU A 444 4.40 -4.98 15.65
N PHE A 445 4.77 -6.15 15.13
CA PHE A 445 3.85 -6.99 14.37
C PHE A 445 2.61 -7.34 15.21
N LYS A 446 2.79 -7.81 16.45
CA LYS A 446 1.66 -8.10 17.37
C LYS A 446 0.83 -6.85 17.70
N LEU A 447 1.50 -5.73 17.99
CA LEU A 447 0.83 -4.48 18.33
C LEU A 447 -0.05 -3.98 17.17
N LEU A 448 0.50 -3.96 15.96
CA LEU A 448 -0.16 -3.45 14.76
C LEU A 448 -1.26 -4.37 14.24
N ASN A 449 -1.33 -5.63 14.70
CA ASN A 449 -2.43 -6.55 14.39
C ASN A 449 -3.77 -6.13 15.03
N HIS A 450 -3.74 -5.32 16.10
CA HIS A 450 -4.93 -4.80 16.77
C HIS A 450 -4.86 -3.27 16.92
N PRO A 451 -4.87 -2.52 15.80
CA PRO A 451 -4.56 -1.10 15.82
C PRO A 451 -5.64 -0.25 16.53
N TYR A 452 -6.85 -0.79 16.70
CA TYR A 452 -8.02 -0.10 17.27
C TYR A 452 -8.24 -0.37 18.77
N THR A 453 -7.42 -1.19 19.42
CA THR A 453 -7.62 -1.60 20.82
C THR A 453 -6.36 -1.37 21.64
N ARG A 454 -6.47 -0.73 22.82
CA ARG A 454 -5.33 -0.50 23.73
C ARG A 454 -4.69 -1.81 24.16
N GLN A 455 -3.36 -1.86 24.14
CA GLN A 455 -2.55 -3.04 24.48
C GLN A 455 -1.44 -2.68 25.48
N PRO A 456 -1.76 -2.43 26.77
CA PRO A 456 -0.80 -1.96 27.78
C PRO A 456 0.42 -2.88 27.98
N ASP A 457 0.26 -4.18 27.71
CA ASP A 457 1.33 -5.18 27.87
C ASP A 457 2.35 -5.15 26.71
N LEU A 458 2.00 -4.56 25.57
CA LEU A 458 2.84 -4.52 24.37
C LEU A 458 3.30 -3.11 24.01
N GLU A 459 2.44 -2.10 24.20
CA GLU A 459 2.71 -0.73 23.79
C GLU A 459 3.87 -0.10 24.57
N LYS A 460 4.53 0.86 23.94
CA LYS A 460 5.44 1.79 24.63
C LYS A 460 4.88 3.21 24.53
N PRO A 461 5.24 4.12 25.45
CA PRO A 461 4.78 5.51 25.40
C PRO A 461 5.00 6.19 24.04
N GLU A 462 6.13 5.89 23.39
CA GLU A 462 6.50 6.48 22.09
C GLU A 462 5.69 5.91 20.92
N ASP A 463 4.95 4.81 21.09
CA ASP A 463 4.10 4.26 20.04
C ASP A 463 2.77 5.04 19.93
N LEU A 464 2.41 5.82 20.96
CA LEU A 464 1.14 6.53 21.08
C LEU A 464 1.14 7.93 20.49
N GLY A 465 2.29 8.45 20.08
CA GLY A 465 2.41 9.83 19.64
C GLY A 465 3.68 10.08 18.85
N PRO A 466 3.80 11.28 18.26
CA PRO A 466 5.02 11.68 17.58
C PRO A 466 6.16 11.84 18.57
N LEU A 467 7.39 11.75 18.05
CA LEU A 467 8.55 12.19 18.81
C LEU A 467 8.45 13.69 19.16
N PRO A 468 9.10 14.13 20.25
CA PRO A 468 9.22 15.54 20.60
C PRO A 468 9.72 16.40 19.43
N SER A 469 9.26 17.65 19.33
CA SER A 469 9.54 18.51 18.17
C SER A 469 11.01 18.92 18.00
N ASP A 470 11.81 18.78 19.06
CA ASP A 470 13.25 18.99 19.07
C ASP A 470 14.04 17.76 18.58
N VAL A 471 13.38 16.63 18.36
CA VAL A 471 13.95 15.44 17.72
C VAL A 471 13.68 15.51 16.21
N PRO A 472 14.72 15.40 15.36
CA PRO A 472 14.52 15.35 13.91
C PRO A 472 13.63 14.19 13.48
N ASP A 473 12.72 14.44 12.54
CA ASP A 473 11.91 13.39 11.93
C ASP A 473 12.80 12.33 11.26
N VAL A 474 12.42 11.06 11.36
CA VAL A 474 13.14 9.97 10.70
C VAL A 474 12.93 10.05 9.19
N ALA A 475 14.02 10.35 8.50
CA ALA A 475 14.10 10.42 7.05
C ALA A 475 13.98 9.03 6.40
N VAL A 476 13.20 8.91 5.31
CA VAL A 476 13.04 7.64 4.57
C VAL A 476 13.37 7.83 3.09
N SER A 477 14.35 7.07 2.58
CA SER A 477 14.80 7.15 1.19
C SER A 477 14.29 5.98 0.33
N CYS A 478 14.25 6.19 -0.99
CA CYS A 478 14.04 5.13 -1.97
C CYS A 478 15.20 4.13 -2.08
N SER A 479 16.39 4.47 -1.56
CA SER A 479 17.56 3.59 -1.61
C SER A 479 17.24 2.34 -0.80
N SER A 480 16.97 1.25 -1.50
CA SER A 480 16.53 -0.05 -0.99
C SER A 480 17.41 -1.14 -1.55
#